data_AF-A0A6A6A2W7-F1
#
_entry.id   AF-A0A6A6A2W7-F1
#
_cell.length_a   1.000
_cell.length_b   1.000
_cell.length_c   1.000
_cell.angle_alpha   90.00
_cell.angle_beta   90.00
_cell.angle_gamma   90.00
#
_symmetry.space_group_name_H-M   'P 1'
#
loop_
_entity.id
_entity.type
_entity.pdbx_description
1 polymer ?
#
loop_
_entity_poly.entity_id
_entity_poly.type
_entity_poly.pdbx_seq_one_letter_code
_entity_poly.pdbx_strand_id
1 'polypeptide(L)'
;EDHLDPQWMRCWTKQLGLIRTLWLRSAALKKLRDTISIAAKSCIRIKKIACFGLGDFRTYESGSFGNSLQYCVVFSIAGALNAIYAAQDAGAEPVQLFFQDPCYSEKDRLLIEGAGYKGKITLVQNPDGFLQVDQHTLVVGAYLPVSVPLVQICTEVAGKGGPAGFIVDKMVLDKEKKHFTLGDRASMRV
;
A
#
# COMPACT_ATOMS: atom_id res chain seq x y z
N GLU A 1 -5.28 23.35 -10.26
CA GLU A 1 -5.76 23.60 -8.88
C GLU A 1 -7.10 22.90 -8.63
N ASP A 2 -7.25 21.68 -9.14
CA ASP A 2 -8.55 21.04 -9.32
C ASP A 2 -9.23 20.66 -7.99
N HIS A 3 -8.43 20.58 -6.92
CA HIS A 3 -8.93 20.35 -5.56
C HIS A 3 -9.74 21.52 -5.01
N LEU A 4 -9.56 22.73 -5.55
CA LEU A 4 -10.29 23.93 -5.13
C LEU A 4 -11.72 23.95 -5.70
N ASP A 5 -11.99 23.18 -6.75
CA ASP A 5 -13.32 23.07 -7.33
C ASP A 5 -14.11 21.90 -6.70
N PRO A 6 -15.18 22.18 -5.93
CA PRO A 6 -15.98 21.15 -5.31
C PRO A 6 -16.63 20.18 -6.32
N GLN A 7 -16.90 20.62 -7.55
CA GLN A 7 -17.49 19.78 -8.59
C GLN A 7 -16.49 18.71 -9.04
N TRP A 8 -15.23 19.07 -9.26
CA TRP A 8 -14.17 18.12 -9.62
C TRP A 8 -13.94 17.09 -8.51
N MET A 9 -13.86 17.55 -7.25
CA MET A 9 -13.70 16.66 -6.10
C MET A 9 -14.86 15.67 -5.95
N ARG A 10 -16.11 16.11 -6.21
CA ARG A 10 -17.27 15.21 -6.24
C ARG A 10 -17.17 14.17 -7.36
N CYS A 11 -16.73 14.57 -8.56
CA CYS A 11 -16.55 13.65 -9.69
C CYS A 11 -15.53 12.56 -9.35
N TRP A 12 -14.39 12.91 -8.74
CA TRP A 12 -13.37 11.95 -8.33
C TRP A 12 -13.84 11.03 -7.22
N THR A 13 -14.49 11.58 -6.21
CA THR A 13 -15.08 10.78 -5.13
C THR A 13 -16.08 9.76 -5.68
N LYS A 14 -16.93 10.18 -6.63
CA LYS A 14 -17.88 9.28 -7.30
C LYS A 14 -17.17 8.17 -8.08
N GLN A 15 -16.12 8.49 -8.83
CA GLN A 15 -15.35 7.50 -9.58
C GLN A 15 -14.64 6.50 -8.66
N LEU A 16 -13.98 6.98 -7.60
CA LEU A 16 -13.37 6.11 -6.59
C LEU A 16 -14.41 5.22 -5.90
N GLY A 17 -15.61 5.75 -5.65
CA GLY A 17 -16.75 4.99 -5.13
C GLY A 17 -17.19 3.85 -6.06
N LEU A 18 -17.19 4.07 -7.38
CA LEU A 18 -17.48 3.02 -8.37
C LEU A 18 -16.41 1.92 -8.35
N ILE A 19 -15.13 2.30 -8.38
CA ILE A 19 -14.00 1.35 -8.37
C ILE A 19 -14.03 0.52 -7.08
N ARG A 20 -14.26 1.18 -5.94
CA ARG A 20 -14.42 0.52 -4.64
C ARG A 20 -15.57 -0.48 -4.68
N THR A 21 -16.71 -0.12 -5.27
CA THR A 21 -17.87 -1.01 -5.38
C THR A 21 -17.56 -2.24 -6.22
N LEU A 22 -16.89 -2.07 -7.37
CA LEU A 22 -16.47 -3.18 -8.22
C LEU A 22 -15.47 -4.08 -7.51
N TRP A 23 -14.47 -3.49 -6.84
CA TRP A 23 -13.50 -4.21 -6.04
C TRP A 23 -14.14 -5.04 -4.93
N LEU A 24 -15.09 -4.46 -4.18
CA LEU A 24 -15.81 -5.15 -3.10
C LEU A 24 -16.60 -6.38 -3.57
N ARG A 25 -17.02 -6.39 -4.84
CA ARG A 25 -17.74 -7.51 -5.47
C ARG A 25 -16.82 -8.51 -6.16
N SER A 26 -15.52 -8.22 -6.24
CA SER A 26 -14.57 -9.03 -7.01
C SER A 26 -14.19 -10.33 -6.30
N ALA A 27 -13.98 -11.39 -7.07
CA ALA A 27 -13.37 -12.63 -6.57
C ALA A 27 -11.93 -12.41 -6.06
N ALA A 28 -11.24 -11.40 -6.60
CA ALA A 28 -9.88 -11.03 -6.19
C ALA A 28 -9.84 -10.58 -4.72
N LEU A 29 -10.81 -9.79 -4.26
CA LEU A 29 -10.90 -9.40 -2.85
C LEU A 29 -11.08 -10.60 -1.92
N LYS A 30 -11.92 -11.58 -2.31
CA LYS A 30 -12.11 -12.80 -1.53
C LYS A 30 -10.78 -13.54 -1.38
N LYS A 31 -10.10 -13.79 -2.50
CA LYS A 31 -8.78 -14.46 -2.51
C LYS A 31 -7.73 -13.70 -1.70
N LEU A 32 -7.73 -12.36 -1.77
CA LEU A 32 -6.84 -11.51 -0.97
C LEU A 32 -7.10 -11.72 0.53
N ARG A 33 -8.35 -11.65 0.98
CA ARG A 33 -8.72 -11.84 2.38
C ARG A 33 -8.34 -13.22 2.90
N ASP A 34 -8.57 -14.26 2.11
CA ASP A 34 -8.17 -15.63 2.46
C ASP A 34 -6.65 -15.73 2.62
N THR A 35 -5.89 -15.14 1.69
CA THR A 35 -4.42 -15.11 1.72
C THR A 35 -3.90 -14.38 2.97
N ILE A 36 -4.44 -13.18 3.26
CA ILE A 36 -4.07 -12.41 4.45
C ILE A 36 -4.43 -13.17 5.73
N SER A 37 -5.60 -13.84 5.77
CA SER A 37 -6.03 -14.61 6.94
C SER A 37 -5.13 -15.82 7.22
N ILE A 38 -4.59 -16.44 6.17
CA ILE A 38 -3.60 -17.53 6.31
C ILE A 38 -2.27 -16.96 6.79
N ALA A 39 -1.76 -15.91 6.13
CA ALA A 39 -0.47 -15.30 6.46
C ALA A 39 -0.44 -14.75 7.90
N ALA A 40 -1.52 -14.11 8.35
CA ALA A 40 -1.61 -13.52 9.68
C ALA A 40 -1.47 -14.53 10.83
N LYS A 41 -1.62 -15.84 10.58
CA LYS A 41 -1.45 -16.89 11.60
C LYS A 41 0.01 -17.21 11.92
N SER A 42 0.91 -17.00 10.96
CA SER A 42 2.33 -17.36 11.08
C SER A 42 3.27 -16.16 11.02
N CYS A 43 2.76 -14.99 10.66
CA CYS A 43 3.53 -13.75 10.64
C CYS A 43 3.50 -13.02 11.99
N ILE A 44 4.54 -12.23 12.25
CA ILE A 44 4.52 -11.22 13.31
C ILE A 44 3.33 -10.27 13.10
N ARG A 45 2.72 -9.81 14.19
CA ARG A 45 1.58 -8.89 14.13
C ARG A 45 1.96 -7.62 13.37
N ILE A 46 1.25 -7.34 12.28
CA ILE A 46 1.43 -6.14 11.48
C ILE A 46 0.73 -4.98 12.20
N LYS A 47 1.49 -3.94 12.55
CA LYS A 47 0.98 -2.71 13.17
C LYS A 47 0.89 -1.56 12.16
N LYS A 48 1.70 -1.62 11.11
CA LYS A 48 1.84 -0.56 10.12
C LYS A 48 1.85 -1.13 8.71
N ILE A 49 1.28 -0.41 7.76
CA ILE A 49 1.50 -0.64 6.32
C ILE A 49 2.15 0.62 5.76
N ALA A 50 3.36 0.47 5.23
CA ALA A 50 4.09 1.56 4.58
C ALA A 50 4.00 1.37 3.06
N CYS A 51 3.35 2.32 2.39
CA CYS A 51 3.05 2.28 0.98
C CYS A 51 3.94 3.26 0.22
N PHE A 52 4.63 2.78 -0.81
CA PHE A 52 5.55 3.55 -1.63
C PHE A 52 5.14 3.49 -3.10
N GLY A 53 4.90 4.64 -3.72
CA GLY A 53 4.69 4.71 -5.16
C GLY A 53 3.35 4.12 -5.66
N LEU A 54 2.25 4.27 -4.91
CA LEU A 54 0.94 3.74 -5.37
C LEU A 54 0.33 4.52 -6.54
N GLY A 55 0.93 5.64 -6.89
CA GLY A 55 0.49 6.55 -7.93
C GLY A 55 -0.63 7.48 -7.49
N ASP A 56 -0.78 8.57 -8.22
CA ASP A 56 -1.85 9.55 -8.07
C ASP A 56 -3.16 9.09 -8.73
N PHE A 57 -4.28 9.73 -8.38
CA PHE A 57 -5.57 9.47 -8.99
C PHE A 57 -5.74 10.28 -10.28
N ARG A 58 -5.15 9.83 -11.40
CA ARG A 58 -5.38 10.49 -12.69
C ARG A 58 -6.70 10.03 -13.31
N THR A 59 -7.43 10.98 -13.89
CA THR A 59 -8.71 10.70 -14.55
C THR A 59 -8.67 10.76 -16.07
N TYR A 60 -7.53 11.15 -16.64
CA TYR A 60 -7.45 11.45 -18.07
C TYR A 60 -6.71 10.34 -18.82
N GLU A 61 -7.44 9.74 -19.75
CA GLU A 61 -7.01 9.20 -21.05
C GLU A 61 -6.94 7.68 -21.30
N SER A 62 -6.81 6.78 -20.32
CA SER A 62 -6.60 5.35 -20.68
C SER A 62 -7.50 4.30 -20.02
N GLY A 63 -8.54 4.68 -19.26
CA GLY A 63 -9.41 3.71 -18.58
C GLY A 63 -8.68 2.81 -17.58
N SER A 64 -7.40 3.09 -17.29
CA SER A 64 -6.59 2.35 -16.33
C SER A 64 -6.87 2.88 -14.93
N PHE A 65 -7.76 2.19 -14.23
CA PHE A 65 -8.03 2.39 -12.79
C PHE A 65 -6.95 1.74 -11.90
N GLY A 66 -5.77 1.47 -12.47
CA GLY A 66 -4.69 0.71 -11.83
C GLY A 66 -4.30 1.28 -10.47
N ASN A 67 -4.04 2.60 -10.39
CA ASN A 67 -3.64 3.25 -9.13
C ASN A 67 -4.74 3.15 -8.08
N SER A 68 -5.97 3.54 -8.41
CA SER A 68 -7.12 3.44 -7.51
C SER A 68 -7.35 2.03 -6.95
N LEU A 69 -7.09 0.99 -7.76
CA LEU A 69 -7.18 -0.40 -7.33
C LEU A 69 -6.12 -0.74 -6.29
N GLN A 70 -4.90 -0.22 -6.40
CA GLN A 70 -3.84 -0.43 -5.41
C GLN A 70 -4.25 0.07 -4.02
N TYR A 71 -4.87 1.25 -3.94
CA TYR A 71 -5.44 1.75 -2.67
C TYR A 71 -6.54 0.83 -2.14
N CYS A 72 -7.43 0.36 -3.01
CA CYS A 72 -8.49 -0.59 -2.61
C CYS A 72 -7.91 -1.87 -2.01
N VAL A 73 -6.81 -2.37 -2.57
CA VAL A 73 -6.07 -3.52 -2.03
C VAL A 73 -5.50 -3.19 -0.65
N VAL A 74 -4.77 -2.09 -0.49
CA VAL A 74 -4.17 -1.68 0.79
C VAL A 74 -5.23 -1.53 1.89
N PHE A 75 -6.31 -0.79 1.62
CA PHE A 75 -7.40 -0.64 2.59
C PHE A 75 -8.07 -1.97 2.94
N SER A 76 -8.14 -2.91 1.98
CA SER A 76 -8.70 -4.23 2.22
C SER A 76 -7.79 -5.13 3.06
N ILE A 77 -6.47 -5.04 2.86
CA ILE A 77 -5.48 -5.71 3.72
C ILE A 77 -5.61 -5.18 5.13
N ALA A 78 -5.58 -3.86 5.30
CA ALA A 78 -5.71 -3.21 6.60
C ALA A 78 -7.01 -3.60 7.31
N GLY A 79 -8.14 -3.57 6.58
CA GLY A 79 -9.43 -3.98 7.11
C GLY A 79 -9.50 -5.46 7.50
N ALA A 80 -8.88 -6.35 6.72
CA ALA A 80 -8.82 -7.77 7.03
C ALA A 80 -7.96 -8.04 8.29
N LEU A 81 -6.79 -7.42 8.37
CA LEU A 81 -5.92 -7.50 9.54
C LEU A 81 -6.62 -6.97 10.81
N ASN A 82 -7.28 -5.82 10.71
CA ASN A 82 -8.04 -5.25 11.82
C ASN A 82 -9.15 -6.19 12.31
N ALA A 83 -9.90 -6.82 11.38
CA ALA A 83 -10.94 -7.77 11.76
C ALA A 83 -10.37 -9.01 12.45
N ILE A 84 -9.25 -9.53 11.97
CA ILE A 84 -8.54 -10.66 12.58
C ILE A 84 -8.07 -10.31 13.98
N TYR A 85 -7.44 -9.14 14.15
CA TYR A 85 -6.89 -8.73 15.44
C TYR A 85 -7.97 -8.37 16.45
N ALA A 86 -9.06 -7.71 16.03
CA ALA A 86 -10.19 -7.41 16.90
C ALA A 86 -10.90 -8.68 17.40
N ALA A 87 -10.92 -9.76 16.60
CA ALA A 87 -11.47 -11.04 17.03
C ALA A 87 -10.57 -11.78 18.05
N GLN A 88 -9.28 -11.47 18.07
CA GLN A 88 -8.30 -12.06 19.00
C GLN A 88 -8.15 -11.22 20.28
N ASP A 89 -8.30 -9.91 20.16
CA ASP A 89 -8.04 -8.92 21.20
C ASP A 89 -8.96 -7.70 20.97
N ALA A 90 -9.94 -7.50 21.85
CA ALA A 90 -10.88 -6.39 21.73
C ALA A 90 -10.23 -5.01 21.88
N GLY A 91 -9.04 -4.93 22.51
CA GLY A 91 -8.24 -3.72 22.64
C GLY A 91 -7.26 -3.50 21.48
N ALA A 92 -7.36 -4.31 20.42
CA ALA A 92 -6.47 -4.21 19.27
C ALA A 92 -6.58 -2.85 18.57
N GLU A 93 -5.50 -2.08 18.62
CA GLU A 93 -5.38 -0.85 17.82
C GLU A 93 -5.46 -1.16 16.31
N PRO A 94 -6.16 -0.32 15.52
CA PRO A 94 -6.18 -0.42 14.08
C PRO A 94 -4.78 -0.26 13.47
N VAL A 95 -4.50 -1.03 12.42
CA VAL A 95 -3.29 -0.91 11.62
C VAL A 95 -3.12 0.52 11.11
N GLN A 96 -1.94 1.10 11.24
CA GLN A 96 -1.65 2.45 10.73
C GLN A 96 -1.22 2.39 9.27
N LEU A 97 -1.62 3.38 8.48
CA LEU A 97 -1.29 3.46 7.06
C LEU A 97 -0.41 4.68 6.79
N PHE A 98 0.74 4.44 6.16
CA PHE A 98 1.65 5.48 5.71
C PHE A 98 1.73 5.44 4.19
N PHE A 99 1.57 6.60 3.55
CA PHE A 99 1.64 6.72 2.09
C PHE A 99 2.72 7.72 1.69
N GLN A 100 3.67 7.27 0.88
CA GLN A 100 4.71 8.10 0.29
C GLN A 100 4.68 7.95 -1.23
N ASP A 101 4.39 9.04 -1.92
CA ASP A 101 4.51 9.11 -3.37
C ASP A 101 4.86 10.54 -3.79
N PRO A 102 5.93 10.74 -4.58
CA PRO A 102 6.30 12.08 -5.05
C PRO A 102 5.27 12.69 -6.02
N CYS A 103 4.37 11.89 -6.60
CA CYS A 103 3.36 12.35 -7.54
C CYS A 103 2.08 12.86 -6.86
N TYR A 104 1.96 12.77 -5.53
CA TYR A 104 0.75 13.24 -4.85
C TYR A 104 0.59 14.75 -4.94
N SER A 105 -0.50 15.15 -5.59
CA SER A 105 -1.03 16.49 -5.51
C SER A 105 -1.93 16.64 -4.27
N GLU A 106 -2.32 17.88 -3.94
CA GLU A 106 -3.20 18.15 -2.80
C GLU A 106 -4.53 17.38 -2.85
N LYS A 107 -5.07 17.20 -4.06
CA LYS A 107 -6.28 16.40 -4.24
C LYS A 107 -6.08 14.96 -3.81
N ASP A 108 -4.91 14.38 -4.09
CA ASP A 108 -4.65 12.98 -3.78
C ASP A 108 -4.63 12.80 -2.28
N ARG A 109 -4.03 13.77 -1.57
CA ARG A 109 -4.05 13.83 -0.10
C ARG A 109 -5.48 13.85 0.42
N LEU A 110 -6.30 14.78 -0.06
CA LEU A 110 -7.70 14.90 0.36
C LEU A 110 -8.52 13.63 0.08
N LEU A 111 -8.33 12.99 -1.08
CA LEU A 111 -9.03 11.75 -1.43
C LEU A 111 -8.58 10.55 -0.60
N ILE A 112 -7.28 10.44 -0.30
CA ILE A 112 -6.71 9.38 0.55
C ILE A 112 -7.22 9.54 1.99
N GLU A 113 -7.14 10.75 2.56
CA GLU A 113 -7.60 11.04 3.92
C GLU A 113 -9.12 10.87 4.04
N GLY A 114 -9.88 11.24 2.99
CA GLY A 114 -11.32 11.07 2.90
C GLY A 114 -11.81 9.64 2.62
N ALA A 115 -10.93 8.64 2.52
CA ALA A 115 -11.31 7.27 2.12
C ALA A 115 -12.20 6.53 3.14
N GLY A 116 -12.35 7.06 4.36
CA GLY A 116 -13.18 6.49 5.42
C GLY A 116 -12.54 5.27 6.09
N TYR A 117 -11.22 5.23 6.16
CA TYR A 117 -10.49 4.24 6.96
C TYR A 117 -10.63 4.55 8.45
N LYS A 118 -10.81 3.53 9.29
CA LYS A 118 -11.04 3.70 10.74
C LYS A 118 -9.75 3.96 11.53
N GLY A 119 -8.60 3.59 10.99
CA GLY A 119 -7.30 3.81 11.62
C GLY A 119 -6.64 5.10 11.17
N LYS A 120 -5.41 5.33 11.66
CA LYS A 120 -4.61 6.49 11.25
C LYS A 120 -4.09 6.33 9.83
N ILE A 121 -4.34 7.34 8.99
CA ILE A 121 -3.68 7.54 7.70
C ILE A 121 -2.66 8.66 7.88
N THR A 122 -1.47 8.53 7.29
CA THR A 122 -0.47 9.59 7.28
C THR A 122 0.22 9.63 5.92
N LEU A 123 0.12 10.76 5.23
CA LEU A 123 0.89 11.03 4.03
C LEU A 123 2.23 11.64 4.44
N VAL A 124 3.31 11.00 4.03
CA VAL A 124 4.67 11.35 4.43
C VAL A 124 5.49 11.79 3.22
N GLN A 125 6.45 12.67 3.46
CA GLN A 125 7.38 13.12 2.43
C GLN A 125 8.54 12.13 2.29
N ASN A 126 9.23 12.16 1.15
CA ASN A 126 10.49 11.42 1.01
C ASN A 126 11.59 12.14 1.82
N PRO A 127 12.37 11.45 2.68
CA PRO A 127 12.44 9.99 2.91
C PRO A 127 11.69 9.46 4.15
N ASP A 128 10.82 10.25 4.76
CA ASP A 128 10.18 9.95 6.05
C ASP A 128 9.33 8.67 6.06
N GLY A 129 8.85 8.21 4.91
CA GLY A 129 8.16 6.93 4.79
C GLY A 129 9.05 5.74 5.11
N PHE A 130 10.35 5.81 4.76
CA PHE A 130 11.30 4.77 5.14
C PHE A 130 11.50 4.70 6.65
N LEU A 131 11.48 5.84 7.34
CA LEU A 131 11.60 5.91 8.80
C LEU A 131 10.42 5.26 9.54
N GLN A 132 9.31 4.99 8.85
CA GLN A 132 8.16 4.29 9.43
C GLN A 132 8.32 2.77 9.39
N VAL A 133 9.35 2.23 8.73
CA VAL A 133 9.52 0.79 8.53
C VAL A 133 10.25 0.16 9.71
N ASP A 134 9.61 -0.84 10.31
CA ASP A 134 10.16 -1.69 11.36
C ASP A 134 9.71 -3.15 11.19
N GLN A 135 10.07 -4.01 12.16
CA GLN A 135 9.70 -5.43 12.18
C GLN A 135 8.18 -5.70 12.17
N HIS A 136 7.33 -4.73 12.51
CA HIS A 136 5.87 -4.84 12.51
C HIS A 136 5.23 -4.16 11.29
N THR A 137 6.03 -3.87 10.26
CA THR A 137 5.58 -3.16 9.06
C THR A 137 5.40 -4.10 7.89
N LEU A 138 4.23 -4.07 7.25
CA LEU A 138 4.06 -4.62 5.91
C LEU A 138 4.39 -3.52 4.89
N VAL A 139 5.39 -3.75 4.05
CA VAL A 139 5.79 -2.80 3.01
C VAL A 139 5.03 -3.12 1.72
N VAL A 140 4.40 -2.11 1.13
CA VAL A 140 3.71 -2.21 -0.16
C VAL A 140 4.36 -1.25 -1.13
N GLY A 141 4.75 -1.73 -2.30
CA GLY A 141 5.25 -0.89 -3.38
C GLY A 141 4.77 -1.41 -4.72
N ALA A 142 4.56 -0.51 -5.67
CA ALA A 142 4.10 -0.89 -7.00
C ALA A 142 4.73 0.01 -8.05
N TYR A 143 5.24 -0.58 -9.13
CA TYR A 143 5.84 0.12 -10.27
C TYR A 143 6.90 1.16 -9.89
N LEU A 144 7.65 0.92 -8.81
CA LEU A 144 8.72 1.82 -8.40
C LEU A 144 9.88 1.79 -9.43
N PRO A 145 10.57 2.92 -9.67
CA PRO A 145 11.76 2.93 -10.51
C PRO A 145 12.86 2.03 -9.93
N VAL A 146 13.63 1.34 -10.79
CA VAL A 146 14.79 0.50 -10.38
C VAL A 146 15.87 1.27 -9.62
N SER A 147 15.89 2.59 -9.78
CA SER A 147 16.76 3.50 -9.05
C SER A 147 16.37 3.65 -7.58
N VAL A 148 15.18 3.20 -7.17
CA VAL A 148 14.71 3.17 -5.78
C VAL A 148 14.89 1.76 -5.23
N PRO A 149 15.96 1.48 -4.45
CA PRO A 149 16.21 0.15 -3.89
C PRO A 149 15.32 -0.15 -2.68
N LEU A 150 13.99 -0.17 -2.87
CA LEU A 150 12.99 -0.25 -1.79
C LEU A 150 13.31 -1.36 -0.79
N VAL A 151 13.48 -2.59 -1.27
CA VAL A 151 13.70 -3.76 -0.40
C VAL A 151 14.98 -3.60 0.42
N GLN A 152 16.08 -3.15 -0.20
CA GLN A 152 17.36 -2.98 0.48
C GLN A 152 17.25 -1.94 1.60
N ILE A 153 16.69 -0.76 1.29
CA ILE A 153 16.48 0.32 2.27
C ILE A 153 15.59 -0.18 3.41
N CYS A 154 14.43 -0.77 3.09
CA CYS A 154 13.49 -1.23 4.12
C CYS A 154 14.06 -2.33 5.00
N THR A 155 14.85 -3.26 4.46
CA THR A 155 15.52 -4.29 5.27
C THR A 155 16.61 -3.72 6.17
N GLU A 156 17.34 -2.72 5.69
CA GLU A 156 18.40 -2.07 6.47
C GLU A 156 17.81 -1.21 7.58
N VAL A 157 16.79 -0.40 7.27
CA VAL A 157 16.12 0.48 8.25
C VAL A 157 15.38 -0.32 9.32
N ALA A 158 14.71 -1.41 8.95
CA ALA A 158 14.03 -2.28 9.92
C ALA A 158 15.02 -3.03 10.84
N GLY A 159 16.28 -3.15 10.43
CA GLY A 159 17.33 -3.84 11.17
C GLY A 159 17.16 -5.37 11.19
N LYS A 160 17.66 -5.99 12.26
CA LYS A 160 17.72 -7.46 12.40
C LYS A 160 16.31 -8.06 12.38
N GLY A 161 16.03 -8.88 11.37
CA GLY A 161 14.73 -9.53 11.16
C GLY A 161 13.93 -8.93 10.01
N GLY A 162 14.28 -7.72 9.56
CA GLY A 162 13.58 -7.03 8.47
C GLY A 162 12.12 -6.68 8.80
N PRO A 163 11.38 -6.10 7.85
CA PRO A 163 9.95 -5.84 8.01
C PRO A 163 9.14 -7.15 8.00
N ALA A 164 7.88 -7.08 8.44
CA ALA A 164 6.97 -8.22 8.52
C ALA A 164 6.72 -8.90 7.16
N GLY A 165 6.85 -8.14 6.06
CA GLY A 165 6.74 -8.65 4.71
C GLY A 165 6.74 -7.57 3.66
N PHE A 166 6.72 -8.00 2.40
CA PHE A 166 6.67 -7.15 1.22
C PHE A 166 5.55 -7.60 0.28
N ILE A 167 4.80 -6.64 -0.26
CA ILE A 167 3.98 -6.80 -1.46
C ILE A 167 4.55 -5.82 -2.47
N VAL A 168 5.31 -6.35 -3.42
CA VAL A 168 6.01 -5.55 -4.44
C VAL A 168 5.86 -6.21 -5.80
N ASP A 169 6.31 -5.52 -6.85
CA ASP A 169 6.38 -6.08 -8.19
C ASP A 169 7.18 -7.39 -8.23
N LYS A 170 6.96 -8.16 -9.29
CA LYS A 170 7.58 -9.47 -9.45
C LYS A 170 9.11 -9.38 -9.33
N MET A 171 9.63 -9.95 -8.26
CA MET A 171 11.06 -10.17 -8.06
C MET A 171 11.42 -11.61 -8.44
N VAL A 172 12.55 -11.78 -9.13
CA VAL A 172 13.17 -13.09 -9.31
C VAL A 172 14.07 -13.33 -8.09
N LEU A 173 13.54 -14.02 -7.09
CA LEU A 173 14.27 -14.33 -5.87
C LEU A 173 14.97 -15.68 -6.01
N ASP A 174 16.30 -15.67 -5.99
CA ASP A 174 17.12 -16.86 -5.83
C ASP A 174 17.61 -16.91 -4.38
N LYS A 175 17.21 -17.96 -3.65
CA LYS A 175 17.53 -18.13 -2.22
C LYS A 175 19.00 -18.46 -2.00
N GLU A 176 19.68 -19.03 -3.00
CA GLU A 176 21.10 -19.39 -2.92
C GLU A 176 22.01 -18.23 -3.31
N LYS A 177 21.43 -17.19 -3.94
CA LYS A 177 22.15 -16.01 -4.41
C LYS A 177 22.49 -15.08 -3.25
N LYS A 178 23.78 -14.93 -2.97
CA LYS A 178 24.30 -14.06 -1.90
C LYS A 178 24.38 -12.58 -2.27
N HIS A 179 24.48 -12.28 -3.58
CA HIS A 179 24.68 -10.92 -4.08
C HIS A 179 23.65 -10.60 -5.15
N PHE A 180 22.89 -9.53 -4.94
CA PHE A 180 21.90 -9.03 -5.88
C PHE A 180 22.47 -7.83 -6.65
N THR A 181 22.24 -7.81 -7.96
CA THR A 181 22.64 -6.75 -8.88
C THR A 181 21.47 -5.80 -9.17
N LEU A 182 21.74 -4.71 -9.90
CA LEU A 182 20.68 -3.81 -10.35
C LEU A 182 19.63 -4.52 -11.23
N GLY A 183 20.04 -5.54 -12.00
CA GLY A 183 19.12 -6.35 -12.82
C GLY A 183 18.23 -7.29 -12.01
N ASP A 184 18.53 -7.51 -10.72
CA ASP A 184 17.70 -8.30 -9.81
C ASP A 184 16.69 -7.46 -9.04
N ARG A 185 16.78 -6.12 -9.13
CA ARG A 185 15.78 -5.22 -8.58
C ARG A 185 14.52 -5.34 -9.43
N ALA A 186 13.36 -5.47 -8.80
CA ALA A 186 12.11 -5.37 -9.54
C ALA A 186 11.93 -3.93 -10.07
N SER A 187 11.99 -3.75 -11.39
CA SER A 187 10.94 -3.14 -12.22
C SER A 187 11.45 -2.82 -13.65
N MET A 188 10.86 -3.46 -14.66
CA MET A 188 10.40 -2.75 -15.85
C MET A 188 9.24 -3.53 -16.47
N ARG A 189 8.09 -2.87 -16.65
CA ARG A 189 7.53 -2.72 -18.00
C ARG A 189 7.06 -1.28 -18.15
N VAL A 190 7.69 -0.59 -19.10
CA VAL A 190 7.12 0.56 -19.80
C VAL A 190 5.86 0.09 -20.52
#